data_AF-A0A192H0Q3-F1
#
_entry.id   AF-A0A192H0Q3-F1
#
_cell.length_a   1.000
_cell.length_b   1.000
_cell.length_c   1.000
_cell.angle_alpha   90.00
_cell.angle_beta   90.00
_cell.angle_gamma   90.00
#
_symmetry.space_group_name_H-M   'P 1'
#
loop_
_entity.id
_entity.type
_entity.pdbx_description
1 polymer ?
#
loop_
_entity_poly.entity_id
_entity_poly.type
_entity_poly.pdbx_seq_one_letter_code
_entity_poly.pdbx_strand_id
1 'polypeptide(L)' 'MAAGSIVVKNVPPYAIIGGNPAKVIKYRFLPETIQKLLLIDFSVLEPDFFIQHRQRLAQMDIDRDVDDL' A
#
# COMPACT_ATOMS: atom_id res chain seq x y z
N MET A 1 -2.76 -8.30 -2.89
CA MET A 1 -2.76 -9.70 -2.42
C MET A 1 -2.29 -10.58 -3.57
N ALA A 2 -1.39 -11.54 -3.34
CA ALA A 2 -1.03 -12.51 -4.35
C ALA A 2 -2.15 -13.57 -4.48
N ALA A 3 -2.52 -13.95 -5.71
CA ALA A 3 -3.52 -14.99 -5.94
C ALA A 3 -3.04 -16.32 -5.33
N GLY A 4 -3.87 -16.94 -4.47
CA GLY A 4 -3.58 -18.25 -3.84
C GLY A 4 -2.96 -18.21 -2.44
N SER A 5 -2.81 -17.05 -1.79
CA SER A 5 -2.29 -16.98 -0.41
C SER A 5 -3.39 -17.19 0.64
N ILE A 6 -3.19 -18.15 1.55
CA ILE A 6 -4.07 -18.39 2.71
C ILE A 6 -3.53 -17.61 3.91
N VAL A 7 -4.26 -16.55 4.27
CA VAL A 7 -3.90 -15.64 5.37
C VAL A 7 -4.33 -16.26 6.70
N VAL A 8 -3.38 -16.89 7.40
CA VAL A 8 -3.62 -17.53 8.70
C VAL A 8 -3.33 -16.62 9.91
N LYS A 9 -2.79 -15.41 9.68
CA LYS A 9 -2.42 -14.44 10.72
C LYS A 9 -2.64 -12.99 10.25
N ASN A 10 -2.76 -12.06 11.20
CA ASN A 10 -2.90 -10.63 10.92
C ASN A 10 -1.75 -10.13 10.04
N VAL A 11 -2.11 -9.42 8.95
CA VAL A 11 -1.16 -8.88 7.98
C VAL A 11 -0.92 -7.40 8.31
N PRO A 12 0.33 -6.97 8.51
CA PRO A 12 0.61 -5.56 8.76
C PRO A 12 0.23 -4.69 7.55
N PRO A 13 -0.22 -3.43 7.76
CA PRO A 13 -0.56 -2.51 6.69
C PRO A 13 0.58 -2.38 5.67
N TYR A 14 0.23 -2.31 4.39
CA TYR A 14 1.19 -2.18 3.27
C TYR A 14 2.22 -3.33 3.13
N ALA A 15 2.06 -4.44 3.85
CA ALA A 15 2.88 -5.63 3.67
C ALA A 15 2.46 -6.44 2.43
N ILE A 16 3.45 -6.84 1.64
CA ILE A 16 3.32 -7.86 0.59
C ILE A 16 3.57 -9.21 1.24
N ILE A 17 2.52 -10.03 1.25
CA ILE A 17 2.55 -11.41 1.71
C ILE A 17 2.41 -12.38 0.55
N GLY A 18 2.97 -13.57 0.70
CA GLY A 18 2.79 -14.67 -0.25
C GLY A 18 3.10 -16.03 0.38
N GLY A 19 2.74 -17.09 -0.36
CA GLY A 19 2.88 -18.48 0.07
C GLY A 19 1.68 -19.02 0.87
N ASN A 20 1.73 -20.32 1.14
CA ASN A 20 0.80 -21.06 1.98
C ASN A 20 1.62 -21.90 2.99
N PRO A 21 1.65 -21.55 4.29
CA PRO A 21 0.98 -20.42 4.94
C PRO A 21 1.61 -19.06 4.59
N ALA A 22 0.81 -18.00 4.56
CA ALA A 22 1.25 -16.66 4.18
C ALA A 22 2.36 -16.11 5.12
N LYS A 23 3.49 -15.70 4.54
CA LYS A 23 4.58 -14.99 5.23
C LYS A 23 4.78 -13.61 4.61
N VAL A 24 5.28 -12.65 5.41
CA VAL A 24 5.65 -11.31 4.93
C VAL A 24 6.91 -11.43 4.07
N ILE A 25 6.81 -11.01 2.81
CA ILE A 25 7.90 -11.03 1.84
C ILE A 25 8.63 -9.68 1.84
N LYS A 26 7.86 -8.59 1.74
CA LYS A 26 8.39 -7.21 1.69
C LYS A 26 7.28 -6.20 2.02
N TYR A 27 7.63 -4.94 2.20
CA TYR A 27 6.66 -3.84 2.33
C TYR A 27 6.61 -3.05 1.02
N ARG A 28 5.44 -2.51 0.67
CA ARG A 28 5.25 -1.74 -0.58
C ARG A 28 5.91 -0.37 -0.57
N PHE A 29 6.17 0.16 0.61
CA PHE A 29 6.71 1.49 0.83
C PHE A 29 7.70 1.42 1.98
N LEU A 30 8.65 2.35 2.02
CA LEU A 30 9.48 2.60 3.19
C LEU A 30 8.63 2.79 4.46
N PRO A 31 9.12 2.36 5.63
CA PRO A 31 8.40 2.44 6.89
C PRO A 31 8.00 3.88 7.26
N GLU A 32 8.80 4.87 6.88
CA GLU A 32 8.49 6.30 7.09
C GLU A 32 7.27 6.75 6.28
N THR A 33 7.16 6.28 5.03
CA THR A 33 6.01 6.56 4.14
C THR A 33 4.77 5.84 4.64
N ILE A 34 4.90 4.60 5.12
CA ILE A 34 3.81 3.85 5.75
C ILE A 34 3.25 4.63 6.95
N GLN A 35 4.10 5.15 7.83
CA GLN A 35 3.64 5.95 8.97
C GLN A 35 2.88 7.20 8.55
N LYS A 36 3.36 7.93 7.55
CA LYS A 36 2.66 9.10 6.99
C LYS A 36 1.30 8.72 6.41
N LEU A 37 1.22 7.60 5.70
CA LEU A 37 -0.04 7.10 5.13
C LEU A 37 -1.02 6.63 6.20
N LEU A 38 -0.56 6.02 7.30
CA LEU A 38 -1.42 5.64 8.43
C LEU A 38 -1.95 6.86 9.21
N LEU A 39 -1.22 7.97 9.20
CA LEU A 39 -1.63 9.21 9.85
C LEU A 39 -2.71 9.96 9.05
N ILE A 40 -2.86 9.67 7.76
CA ILE A 40 -3.87 10.30 6.92
C ILE A 40 -5.20 9.60 7.15
N ASP A 41 -6.19 10.37 7.60
CA ASP A 41 -7.56 9.91 7.63
C ASP A 41 -8.19 10.06 6.23
N PHE A 42 -8.44 8.94 5.57
CA PHE A 42 -9.06 8.93 4.25
C PHE A 42 -10.58 9.13 4.31
N SER A 43 -11.21 9.03 5.49
CA SER A 43 -12.67 9.19 5.64
C SER A 43 -13.14 10.64 5.57
N VAL A 44 -12.23 11.61 5.76
CA VAL A 44 -12.54 13.04 5.67
C VAL A 44 -12.33 13.64 4.27
N LEU A 45 -11.85 12.85 3.31
CA LEU A 45 -11.57 13.32 1.96
C LEU A 45 -12.87 13.51 1.16
N GLU A 46 -12.99 14.65 0.48
CA GLU A 46 -14.11 14.91 -0.43
C GLU A 46 -14.06 13.97 -1.64
N PRO A 47 -15.21 13.46 -2.12
CA PRO A 47 -15.25 12.53 -3.26
C PRO A 47 -14.63 13.10 -4.54
N ASP A 48 -14.72 14.41 -4.75
CA ASP A 48 -14.14 15.10 -5.92
C ASP A 48 -12.62 15.35 -5.82
N PHE A 49 -12.02 15.14 -4.64
CA PHE A 49 -10.59 15.36 -4.40
C PHE A 49 -9.72 14.59 -5.40
N PHE A 50 -10.07 13.32 -5.65
CA PHE A 50 -9.34 12.43 -6.54
C PHE A 50 -9.47 12.85 -8.02
N ILE A 51 -10.61 13.42 -8.41
CA ILE A 51 -10.85 13.85 -9.79
C ILE A 51 -9.98 15.07 -10.11
N GLN A 52 -9.98 16.06 -9.21
CA GLN A 52 -9.23 17.29 -9.40
C GLN A 52 -7.71 17.06 -9.36
N HIS A 53 -7.25 16.11 -8.55
CA HIS A 53 -5.82 15.89 -8.31
C HIS A 53 -5.25 14.67 -9.02
N ARG A 54 -6.01 14.01 -9.92
CA ARG A 54 -5.61 12.76 -10.59
C ARG A 54 -4.22 12.81 -11.24
N GLN A 55 -3.89 13.92 -11.90
CA GLN A 55 -2.61 14.06 -12.61
C GLN A 55 -1.46 14.18 -11.63
N ARG A 56 -1.67 14.93 -10.54
CA ARG A 56 -0.69 15.09 -9.47
C ARG A 56 -0.47 13.77 -8.73
N LEU A 57 -1.54 13.06 -8.39
CA LEU A 57 -1.47 11.75 -7.73
C LEU A 57 -0.76 10.70 -8.59
N ALA A 58 -0.99 10.70 -9.91
CA ALA A 58 -0.31 9.78 -10.83
C ALA A 58 1.17 10.09 -11.04
N GLN A 59 1.57 11.35 -10.86
CA GLN A 59 2.97 11.78 -10.95
C GLN A 59 3.70 11.75 -9.60
N MET A 60 2.97 11.59 -8.50
CA MET A 60 3.57 11.45 -7.17
C MET A 60 4.24 10.07 -7.08
N ASP A 61 5.56 10.08 -7.16
CA ASP A 61 6.41 8.91 -6.88
C ASP A 61 6.52 8.78 -5.36
N ILE A 62 5.64 7.97 -4.76
CA ILE A 62 5.44 7.95 -3.30
C ILE A 62 6.41 6.97 -2.62
N ASP A 63 6.81 5.92 -3.33
CA ASP A 63 8.03 5.14 -3.11
C ASP A 63 8.05 4.06 -4.21
N ARG A 64 9.03 4.11 -5.12
CA ARG A 64 9.22 3.09 -6.15
C ARG A 64 10.51 2.31 -5.84
N ASP A 65 10.35 1.11 -5.28
CA ASP A 65 10.90 -0.11 -5.87
C ASP A 65 10.39 -1.34 -5.11
N VAL A 66 9.90 -2.33 -5.86
CA VAL A 66 9.72 -3.71 -5.37
C VAL A 66 10.26 -4.66 -6.43
N ASP A 67 11.38 -4.33 -7.09
CA ASP A 67 11.84 -4.84 -8.39
C ASP A 67 10.71 -4.80 -9.44
N ASP A 68 10.84 -4.01 -10.51
CA ASP A 68 9.86 -3.93 -11.62
C ASP A 68 9.31 -5.31 -12.06
N LEU A 69 8.14 -5.71 -11.50
CA LEU A 69 7.33 -6.94 -11.72
C LEU A 69 7.87 -8.27 -11.16
#